data_AF-A0A7J7EWR0-F1
#
_entry.id   AF-A0A7J7EWR0-F1
#
_cell.length_a   1.000
_cell.length_b   1.000
_cell.length_c   1.000
_cell.angle_alpha   90.00
_cell.angle_beta   90.00
_cell.angle_gamma   90.00
#
_symmetry.space_group_name_H-M   'P 1'
#
loop_
_entity.id
_entity.type
_entity.pdbx_description
1 polymer ?
#
loop_
_entity_poly.entity_id
_entity_poly.type
_entity_poly.pdbx_seq_one_letter_code
_entity_poly.pdbx_strand_id
1 'polypeptide(L)'
;VVLQNLLMCVILFYAVYYAVLGMGCMTLKVSELDVLAPFDFKTNPSWLNTNYKVLLVSTEVTYFVCGLLFVLVVEEWVWDYTISVTILHVAVIST
;
A
#
# COMPACT_ATOMS: atom_id res chain seq x y z
N VAL A 1 -23.58 2.85 -3.75
CA VAL A 1 -22.70 4.05 -3.71
C VAL A 1 -21.54 3.88 -2.74
N VAL A 2 -21.77 3.82 -1.41
CA VAL A 2 -20.66 3.69 -0.43
C VAL A 2 -19.75 2.48 -0.66
N LEU A 3 -20.33 1.28 -0.81
CA LEU A 3 -19.55 0.05 -1.05
C LEU A 3 -18.74 0.11 -2.35
N GLN A 4 -19.29 0.74 -3.39
CA GLN A 4 -18.60 0.91 -4.68
C GLN A 4 -17.42 1.86 -4.55
N ASN A 5 -17.59 2.99 -3.84
CA ASN A 5 -16.51 3.92 -3.57
C ASN A 5 -15.40 3.26 -2.73
N LEU A 6 -15.77 2.44 -1.74
CA LEU A 6 -14.82 1.67 -0.95
C LEU A 6 -14.04 0.69 -1.84
N LEU A 7 -14.73 -0.06 -2.71
CA LEU A 7 -14.08 -1.00 -3.62
C LEU A 7 -13.09 -0.27 -4.55
N MET A 8 -13.48 0.88 -5.08
CA MET A 8 -12.61 1.71 -5.92
C MET A 8 -11.39 2.21 -5.15
N CYS A 9 -11.55 2.63 -3.89
CA CYS A 9 -10.44 3.05 -3.03
C CYS A 9 -9.47 1.89 -2.74
N VAL A 10 -9.99 0.67 -2.50
CA VAL A 10 -9.16 -0.53 -2.30
C VAL A 10 -8.40 -0.89 -3.58
N ILE A 11 -9.06 -0.90 -4.74
CA ILE A 11 -8.41 -1.17 -6.03
C ILE A 11 -7.32 -0.14 -6.32
N LEU A 12 -7.62 1.15 -6.10
CA LEU A 12 -6.67 2.24 -6.29
C LEU A 12 -5.47 2.10 -5.34
N PHE A 13 -5.72 1.76 -4.07
CA PHE A 13 -4.67 1.54 -3.08
C PHE A 13 -3.68 0.46 -3.52
N TYR A 14 -4.18 -0.71 -3.92
CA TYR A 14 -3.31 -1.80 -4.38
C TYR A 14 -2.63 -1.48 -5.72
N ALA A 15 -3.32 -0.79 -6.65
CA ALA A 15 -2.72 -0.40 -7.92
C ALA A 15 -1.52 0.55 -7.71
N VAL A 16 -1.69 1.57 -6.86
CA VAL A 16 -0.61 2.50 -6.50
C VAL A 16 0.50 1.74 -5.77
N TYR A 17 0.16 0.84 -4.84
CA TYR A 17 1.14 0.03 -4.12
C TYR A 17 2.06 -0.74 -5.04
N TYR A 18 1.51 -1.54 -5.96
CA TYR A 18 2.32 -2.35 -6.87
C TYR A 18 3.10 -1.49 -7.88
N ALA A 19 2.56 -0.35 -8.29
CA ALA A 19 3.30 0.60 -9.14
C ALA A 19 4.52 1.17 -8.41
N VAL A 20 4.34 1.65 -7.17
CA VAL A 20 5.43 2.20 -6.35
C VAL A 20 6.44 1.12 -6.01
N LEU A 21 5.99 -0.08 -5.62
CA LEU A 21 6.88 -1.21 -5.33
C LEU A 21 7.71 -1.60 -6.56
N GLY A 22 7.09 -1.69 -7.74
CA GLY A 22 7.80 -1.98 -8.99
C GLY A 22 8.86 -0.92 -9.32
N MET A 23 8.53 0.36 -9.17
CA MET A 23 9.50 1.45 -9.33
C MET A 23 10.63 1.38 -8.28
N GLY A 24 10.30 1.03 -7.03
CA GLY A 24 11.25 0.83 -5.94
C GLY A 24 12.23 -0.33 -6.23
N CYS A 25 11.72 -1.46 -6.72
CA CYS A 25 12.55 -2.60 -7.12
C CYS A 25 13.51 -2.25 -8.26
N MET A 26 13.04 -1.51 -9.27
CA MET A 26 13.86 -1.09 -10.40
C MET A 26 14.97 -0.11 -9.98
N THR A 27 14.64 0.87 -9.13
CA THR A 27 15.59 1.89 -8.67
C THR A 27 16.66 1.33 -7.73
N LEU A 28 16.30 0.35 -6.89
CA LEU A 28 17.19 -0.25 -5.89
C LEU A 28 17.77 -1.61 -6.31
N LYS A 29 17.48 -2.07 -7.54
CA LYS A 29 17.93 -3.35 -8.13
C LYS A 29 17.71 -4.55 -7.20
N VAL A 30 16.49 -4.66 -6.67
CA VAL A 30 16.11 -5.77 -5.79
C VAL A 30 15.46 -6.88 -6.61
N SER A 31 16.11 -8.05 -6.66
CA SER A 31 15.66 -9.18 -7.50
C SER A 31 14.84 -10.24 -6.74
N GLU A 32 14.98 -10.32 -5.41
CA GLU A 32 14.40 -11.37 -4.57
C GLU A 32 13.37 -10.76 -3.60
N LEU A 33 12.28 -10.22 -4.13
CA LEU A 33 11.16 -9.70 -3.34
C LEU A 33 9.96 -10.62 -3.50
N ASP A 34 9.41 -11.08 -2.38
CA ASP A 34 8.17 -11.84 -2.38
C ASP A 34 7.01 -10.88 -2.69
N VAL A 35 6.65 -10.81 -3.97
CA VAL A 35 5.60 -9.90 -4.48
C VAL A 35 4.20 -10.36 -4.03
N LEU A 36 4.06 -11.60 -3.57
CA LEU A 36 2.77 -12.21 -3.26
C LEU A 36 2.14 -11.66 -1.97
N ALA A 37 2.97 -11.15 -1.05
CA ALA A 37 2.50 -10.59 0.21
C ALA A 37 2.76 -9.07 0.19
N PRO A 38 1.75 -8.24 -0.13
CA PRO A 38 1.86 -6.82 0.12
C PRO A 38 2.11 -6.65 1.62
N PHE A 39 3.30 -6.16 2.00
CA PHE A 39 3.80 -5.97 3.37
C PHE A 39 4.20 -7.22 4.18
N ASP A 40 5.17 -8.02 3.73
CA ASP A 40 5.71 -9.08 4.59
C ASP A 40 6.54 -8.56 5.80
N PHE A 41 5.85 -8.20 6.89
CA PHE A 41 6.45 -7.88 8.19
C PHE A 41 6.99 -9.09 8.95
N LYS A 42 6.93 -10.32 8.40
CA LYS A 42 7.68 -11.44 9.01
C LYS A 42 9.17 -11.26 8.86
N THR A 43 9.62 -10.43 7.92
CA THR A 43 11.03 -10.07 7.83
C THR A 43 11.45 -9.25 9.06
N ASN A 44 12.52 -9.68 9.72
CA ASN A 44 13.04 -8.98 10.89
C ASN A 44 13.35 -7.51 10.53
N PRO A 45 12.82 -6.53 11.28
CA PRO A 45 13.03 -5.12 11.00
C PRO A 45 14.53 -4.82 11.06
N SER A 46 15.09 -4.43 9.92
CA SER A 46 16.53 -4.16 9.80
C SER A 46 16.76 -3.02 8.82
N TRP A 47 17.35 -1.93 9.32
CA TRP A 47 17.77 -0.79 8.50
C TRP A 47 18.90 -1.12 7.51
N LEU A 48 19.57 -2.26 7.70
CA LEU A 48 20.61 -2.77 6.81
C LEU A 48 20.03 -3.63 5.68
N ASN A 49 18.80 -4.10 5.80
CA ASN A 49 18.16 -4.92 4.78
C ASN A 49 17.49 -4.02 3.72
N THR A 50 18.03 -4.03 2.50
CA THR A 50 17.48 -3.26 1.38
C THR A 50 16.03 -3.62 1.09
N ASN A 51 15.64 -4.90 1.19
CA ASN A 51 14.27 -5.36 0.92
C ASN A 51 13.29 -4.73 1.90
N TYR A 52 13.65 -4.70 3.19
CA TYR A 52 12.85 -4.05 4.22
C TYR A 52 12.68 -2.55 3.95
N LYS A 53 13.76 -1.86 3.55
CA LYS A 53 13.70 -0.43 3.21
C LYS A 53 12.81 -0.15 2.01
N VAL A 54 12.91 -0.95 0.94
CA VAL A 54 12.08 -0.79 -0.26
C VAL A 54 10.61 -0.97 0.08
N LEU A 55 10.30 -2.00 0.87
CA LEU A 55 8.93 -2.30 1.28
C LEU A 55 8.35 -1.17 2.15
N LEU A 56 9.13 -0.68 3.13
CA LEU A 56 8.74 0.41 4.02
C LEU A 56 8.53 1.73 3.28
N VAL A 57 9.45 2.10 2.39
CA VAL A 57 9.34 3.34 1.59
C VAL A 57 8.17 3.23 0.62
N SER A 58 8.00 2.09 -0.06
CA SER A 58 6.91 1.92 -1.02
C SER A 58 5.54 2.02 -0.34
N THR A 59 5.45 1.46 0.86
CA THR A 59 4.31 1.59 1.78
C THR A 59 3.98 3.03 2.10
N GLU A 60 4.95 3.78 2.61
CA GLU A 60 4.74 5.15 3.09
C GLU A 60 4.32 6.06 1.93
N VAL A 61 5.00 5.92 0.79
CA VAL A 61 4.64 6.63 -0.45
C VAL A 61 3.23 6.24 -0.91
N THR A 62 2.85 4.97 -0.83
CA THR A 62 1.50 4.52 -1.21
C THR A 62 0.44 5.14 -0.33
N TYR A 63 0.60 5.12 0.99
CA TYR A 63 -0.35 5.74 1.92
C TYR A 63 -0.46 7.24 1.69
N PHE A 64 0.66 7.91 1.46
CA PHE A 64 0.69 9.35 1.18
C PHE A 64 -0.03 9.69 -0.14
N VAL A 65 0.33 9.00 -1.23
CA VAL A 65 -0.25 9.22 -2.56
C VAL A 65 -1.73 8.85 -2.58
N CYS A 66 -2.12 7.71 -2.00
CA CYS A 66 -3.52 7.29 -1.95
C CYS A 66 -4.37 8.22 -1.06
N GLY A 67 -3.82 8.72 0.05
CA GLY A 67 -4.51 9.71 0.88
C GLY A 67 -4.88 10.96 0.10
N LEU A 68 -3.99 11.42 -0.80
CA LEU A 68 -4.28 12.54 -1.71
C LEU A 68 -5.27 12.15 -2.82
N LEU A 69 -5.11 10.97 -3.42
CA LEU A 69 -5.99 10.49 -4.51
C LEU A 69 -7.41 10.20 -4.03
N PHE A 70 -7.62 9.79 -2.78
CA PHE A 70 -8.96 9.54 -2.24
C PHE A 70 -9.80 10.81 -2.19
N VAL A 71 -9.20 12.00 -2.06
CA VAL A 71 -9.92 13.28 -2.16
C VAL A 71 -10.56 13.47 -3.54
N LEU A 72 -9.95 12.93 -4.60
CA LEU A 72 -10.48 13.02 -5.97
C LEU A 72 -11.59 11.99 -6.23
N VAL A 73 -11.55 10.86 -5.53
CA VAL A 73 -12.51 9.76 -5.70
C VAL A 73 -13.73 9.95 -4.82
N VAL A 74 -13.54 10.49 -3.62
CA VAL A 74 -14.57 10.60 -2.60
C VAL A 74 -14.80 12.08 -2.28
N GLU A 75 -15.96 12.60 -2.66
CA GLU A 75 -16.34 14.00 -2.39
C GLU A 75 -16.56 14.27 -0.89
N GLU A 76 -16.99 13.26 -0.11
CA GLU A 76 -17.25 13.39 1.32
C GLU A 76 -16.64 12.22 2.11
N TRP A 77 -16.33 12.43 3.40
CA TRP A 77 -15.92 11.37 4.35
C TRP A 77 -14.65 10.59 3.96
N VAL A 78 -13.68 11.23 3.30
CA VAL A 78 -12.38 10.64 2.90
C VAL A 78 -11.73 9.84 4.03
N TRP A 79 -11.76 10.38 5.26
CA TRP A 79 -11.19 9.75 6.45
C TRP A 79 -11.78 8.37 6.76
N ASP A 80 -13.09 8.16 6.55
CA ASP A 80 -13.74 6.88 6.81
C ASP A 80 -13.27 5.82 5.81
N TYR A 81 -13.05 6.21 4.54
CA TYR A 81 -12.48 5.33 3.53
C TYR A 81 -11.00 5.04 3.80
N THR A 82 -10.21 6.03 4.20
CA THR A 82 -8.81 5.82 4.57
C THR A 82 -8.69 4.82 5.74
N ILE A 83 -9.50 4.99 6.79
CA ILE A 83 -9.53 4.06 7.94
C ILE A 83 -10.00 2.67 7.50
N SER A 84 -11.08 2.59 6.71
CA SER A 84 -11.65 1.31 6.26
C SER A 84 -10.69 0.51 5.37
N VAL A 85 -10.01 1.18 4.43
CA VAL A 85 -9.01 0.54 3.56
C VAL A 85 -7.83 0.04 4.40
N THR A 86 -7.39 0.81 5.39
CA THR A 86 -6.31 0.40 6.31
C THR A 86 -6.70 -0.83 7.12
N ILE A 87 -7.90 -0.86 7.70
CA ILE A 87 -8.41 -2.02 8.45
C ILE A 87 -8.52 -3.24 7.55
N LEU A 88 -9.06 -3.09 6.34
CA LEU A 88 -9.18 -4.18 5.38
C LEU A 88 -7.80 -4.72 4.97
N HIS A 89 -6.85 -3.84 4.70
CA HIS A 89 -5.48 -4.21 4.37
C HIS A 89 -4.82 -4.99 5.52
N VAL A 90 -4.94 -4.51 6.76
CA VAL A 90 -4.45 -5.22 7.96
C VAL A 90 -5.15 -6.56 8.15
N ALA A 91 -6.45 -6.65 7.89
CA ALA A 91 -7.19 -7.90 7.99
C ALA A 91 -6.70 -8.93 6.96
N VAL A 92 -6.56 -8.54 5.70
CA VAL A 92 -6.08 -9.40 4.60
C VAL A 92 -4.66 -9.91 4.84
N ILE A 93 -3.80 -9.11 5.45
CA ILE A 93 -2.43 -9.55 5.75
C ILE A 93 -2.32 -10.37 7.04
N SER A 94 -3.27 -10.20 7.96
CA SER A 94 -3.31 -10.95 9.21
C SER A 94 -3.84 -12.38 9.06
N THR A 95 -4.49 -12.69 7.93
CA THR A 95 -4.97 -14.03 7.54
C THR A 95 -3.93 -14.78 6.72
#